data_AF-A0A8J4C7I8-F1
#
_entry.id   AF-A0A8J4C7I8-F1
#
_cell.length_a   1.000
_cell.length_b   1.000
_cell.length_c   1.000
_cell.angle_alpha   90.00
_cell.angle_beta   90.00
_cell.angle_gamma   90.00
#
_symmetry.space_group_name_H-M   'P 1'
#
loop_
_entity.id
_entity.type
_entity.pdbx_description
1 polymer ?
#
loop_
_entity_poly.entity_id
_entity_poly.type
_entity_poly.pdbx_seq_one_letter_code
_entity_poly.pdbx_strand_id
1 'polypeptide(L)'
;MYTCTHACMSDPSSRAVVMPQTNPLLPHLTSLEHLVLYSALYGITSAGYDTDRVRTLAGGAAALLPVEASAVAARCRLPVELFHRPAGQLSGGSQRKLSLAIALLGGPQLLLLDEPSAGLDPPARRDVCDAINMALRGWSAASGNSGGGGAPDAPAVVLTTHYAEEAMALCDVVGVLEDGTLLASGPPEQVPQRLRAVRPGHYLADPEEWGAVLTSLLGPCGEKDDAGVFR
;
A
#
# COMPACT_ATOMS: atom_id res chain seq x y z
N MET A 1 23.03 -2.57 -1.04
CA MET A 1 22.67 -1.47 -1.94
C MET A 1 22.40 -0.27 -1.04
N TYR A 2 23.33 0.70 -0.99
CA TYR A 2 23.16 1.89 -0.14
C TYR A 2 22.62 3.02 -1.01
N THR A 3 21.42 3.53 -0.69
CA THR A 3 20.91 4.75 -1.31
C THR A 3 21.20 5.92 -0.38
N CYS A 4 22.03 6.85 -0.87
CA CYS A 4 22.22 8.17 -0.27
C CYS A 4 21.29 9.12 -1.05
N THR A 5 20.20 9.58 -0.44
CA THR A 5 19.37 10.65 -0.99
C THR A 5 19.82 11.97 -0.38
N HIS A 6 20.78 12.63 -1.03
CA HIS A 6 20.93 14.09 -0.97
C HIS A 6 19.91 14.76 -1.91
N ALA A 7 18.65 14.34 -1.83
CA ALA A 7 17.55 15.14 -2.36
C ALA A 7 17.17 16.09 -1.24
N CYS A 8 17.32 17.39 -1.50
CA CYS A 8 16.89 18.45 -0.62
C CYS A 8 15.44 18.17 -0.17
N MET A 9 15.24 17.82 1.10
CA MET A 9 13.92 17.48 1.69
C MET A 9 12.94 18.67 1.71
N SER A 10 13.30 19.79 1.09
CA SER A 10 12.56 21.06 1.09
C SER A 10 11.40 21.10 0.09
N ASP A 11 11.40 20.23 -0.94
CA ASP A 11 10.30 20.17 -1.90
C ASP A 11 9.48 18.88 -1.71
N PRO A 12 8.26 18.96 -1.14
CA PRO A 12 7.37 17.80 -1.02
C PRO A 12 6.91 17.28 -2.40
N SER A 13 7.10 18.05 -3.48
CA SER A 13 6.63 17.72 -4.83
C SER A 13 7.53 16.75 -5.63
N SER A 14 8.50 16.06 -5.02
CA SER A 14 9.37 15.11 -5.73
C SER A 14 9.65 13.82 -4.96
N ARG A 15 8.75 13.39 -4.07
CA ARG A 15 8.96 12.24 -3.18
C ARG A 15 8.59 10.92 -3.86
N ALA A 16 9.61 10.10 -4.15
CA ALA A 16 9.45 8.69 -4.49
C ALA A 16 9.67 7.83 -3.24
N VAL A 17 8.73 6.94 -2.95
CA VAL A 17 8.79 6.01 -1.81
C VAL A 17 8.71 4.57 -2.31
N VAL A 18 9.48 3.69 -1.69
CA VAL A 18 9.53 2.27 -2.04
C VAL A 18 9.05 1.44 -0.86
N MET A 19 8.12 0.54 -1.12
CA MET A 19 7.75 -0.56 -0.24
C MET A 19 8.39 -1.84 -0.79
N PRO A 20 9.54 -2.28 -0.27
CA PRO A 20 10.24 -3.47 -0.78
C PRO A 20 9.46 -4.76 -0.49
N GLN A 21 9.79 -5.86 -1.18
CA GLN A 21 9.22 -7.18 -0.90
C GLN A 21 9.36 -7.60 0.58
N THR A 22 10.50 -7.31 1.20
CA THR A 22 10.76 -7.59 2.61
C THR A 22 10.26 -6.46 3.50
N ASN A 23 9.56 -6.75 4.60
CA ASN A 23 9.06 -5.71 5.52
C ASN A 23 10.23 -4.99 6.22
N PRO A 24 10.45 -3.67 5.98
CA PRO A 24 11.54 -2.91 6.59
C PRO A 24 11.15 -2.40 7.99
N LEU A 25 10.58 -3.28 8.82
CA LEU A 25 10.03 -2.95 10.13
C LEU A 25 11.03 -3.27 11.24
N LEU A 26 11.05 -2.43 12.27
CA LEU A 26 11.85 -2.62 13.47
C LEU A 26 11.08 -3.56 14.42
N PRO A 27 11.54 -4.80 14.65
CA PRO A 27 10.72 -5.85 15.24
C PRO A 27 10.26 -5.55 16.68
N HIS A 28 11.01 -4.72 17.41
CA HIS A 28 10.74 -4.35 18.79
C HIS A 28 9.86 -3.11 18.93
N LEU A 29 9.72 -2.30 17.87
CA LEU A 29 8.82 -1.16 17.89
C LEU A 29 7.39 -1.62 17.62
N THR A 30 6.45 -1.04 18.33
CA THR A 30 5.02 -1.18 18.09
C THR A 30 4.59 -0.53 16.79
N SER A 31 3.44 -0.92 16.25
CA SER A 31 2.89 -0.29 15.04
C SER A 31 2.73 1.22 15.22
N LEU A 32 2.28 1.65 16.40
CA LEU A 32 2.13 3.05 16.77
C LEU A 32 3.46 3.80 16.80
N GLU A 33 4.49 3.22 17.42
CA GLU A 33 5.83 3.81 17.45
C GLU A 33 6.42 3.95 16.04
N HIS A 34 6.15 3.00 15.14
CA HIS A 34 6.53 3.17 13.73
C HIS A 34 5.82 4.37 13.10
N LEU A 35 4.50 4.47 13.26
CA LEU A 35 3.73 5.58 12.68
C LEU A 35 4.22 6.92 13.21
N VAL A 36 4.48 7.04 14.52
CA VAL A 36 5.03 8.26 15.13
C VAL A 36 6.45 8.55 14.63
N LEU A 37 7.33 7.54 14.60
CA LEU A 37 8.71 7.67 14.13
C LEU A 37 8.76 8.16 12.68
N TYR A 38 8.04 7.49 11.78
CA TYR A 38 8.03 7.84 10.36
C TYR A 38 7.31 9.16 10.10
N SER A 39 6.27 9.50 10.87
CA SER A 39 5.66 10.84 10.78
C SER A 39 6.68 11.94 11.08
N ALA A 40 7.47 11.77 12.14
CA ALA A 40 8.54 12.71 12.48
C ALA A 40 9.63 12.76 11.39
N LEU A 41 10.05 11.61 10.84
CA LEU A 41 11.04 11.54 9.76
C LEU A 41 10.57 12.23 8.47
N TYR A 42 9.28 12.13 8.15
CA TYR A 42 8.70 12.80 6.97
C TYR A 42 8.40 14.29 7.19
N GLY A 43 8.63 14.81 8.39
CA GLY A 43 8.29 16.19 8.76
C GLY A 43 6.79 16.43 8.89
N ILE A 44 6.00 15.37 9.10
CA ILE A 44 4.56 15.46 9.34
C ILE A 44 4.39 15.81 10.81
N THR A 45 4.44 17.10 11.06
CA THR A 45 4.15 17.65 12.37
C THR A 45 2.66 17.98 12.42
N SER A 46 1.95 17.49 13.43
CA SER A 46 0.74 18.20 13.88
C SER A 46 1.11 19.67 14.03
N ALA A 47 0.26 20.60 13.59
CA ALA A 47 0.45 22.02 13.87
C ALA A 47 0.90 22.21 15.34
N GLY A 48 2.19 22.48 15.57
CA GLY A 48 2.83 22.42 16.89
C GLY A 48 3.59 21.12 17.21
N TYR A 49 4.77 20.92 16.63
CA TYR A 49 5.79 20.02 17.20
C TYR A 49 6.76 20.88 18.02
N ASP A 50 6.61 20.83 19.35
CA ASP A 50 7.61 21.35 20.27
C ASP A 50 8.66 20.25 20.50
N THR A 51 9.88 20.52 20.04
CA THR A 51 11.06 19.63 20.18
C THR A 51 11.36 19.26 21.63
N ASP A 52 10.91 20.05 22.62
CA ASP A 52 11.15 19.76 24.04
C ASP A 52 10.29 18.59 24.59
N ARG A 53 9.17 18.24 23.94
CA ARG A 53 8.30 17.16 24.42
C ARG A 53 8.80 15.77 24.04
N VAL A 54 9.50 15.61 22.92
CA VAL A 54 10.01 14.30 22.45
C VAL A 54 10.98 13.68 23.47
N ARG A 55 11.69 14.50 24.24
CA ARG A 55 12.58 14.03 25.31
C ARG A 55 11.86 13.51 26.55
N THR A 56 10.57 13.83 26.71
CA THR A 56 9.75 13.51 27.89
C THR A 56 8.77 12.35 27.62
N LEU A 57 8.66 11.88 26.38
CA LEU A 57 7.57 11.00 25.90
C LEU A 57 7.88 9.50 25.89
N ALA A 58 8.78 9.05 26.79
CA ALA A 58 8.85 7.63 27.18
C ALA A 58 7.57 7.14 27.90
N GLY A 59 6.54 7.99 28.06
CA GLY A 59 5.34 7.74 28.86
C GLY A 59 4.03 7.43 28.11
N GLY A 60 4.00 7.38 26.78
CA GLY A 60 2.80 6.89 26.07
C GLY A 60 2.64 7.43 24.64
N ALA A 61 2.89 6.58 23.65
CA ALA A 61 2.92 6.94 22.22
C ALA A 61 1.54 7.31 21.61
N ALA A 62 0.41 6.98 22.26
CA ALA A 62 -0.93 7.11 21.64
C ALA A 62 -1.46 8.54 21.60
N ALA A 63 -1.07 9.38 22.56
CA ALA A 63 -1.48 10.78 22.64
C ALA A 63 -0.75 11.69 21.63
N LEU A 64 0.16 11.13 20.82
CA LEU A 64 1.06 11.87 19.93
C LEU A 64 0.86 11.56 18.46
N LEU A 65 0.00 10.59 18.12
CA LEU A 65 -0.16 10.20 16.72
C LEU A 65 -0.77 11.37 15.94
N PRO A 66 -0.07 11.92 14.92
CA PRO A 66 -0.65 12.97 14.10
C PRO A 66 -1.97 12.50 13.48
N VAL A 67 -2.93 13.43 13.29
CA VAL A 67 -4.24 13.11 12.72
C VAL A 67 -4.08 12.46 11.34
N GLU A 68 -3.10 12.94 10.58
CA GLU A 68 -2.68 12.42 9.29
C GLU A 68 -2.26 10.95 9.38
N ALA A 69 -1.50 10.59 10.42
CA ALA A 69 -1.02 9.24 10.61
C ALA A 69 -2.12 8.25 11.01
N SER A 70 -3.07 8.72 11.82
CA SER A 70 -4.29 7.95 12.13
C SER A 70 -5.13 7.73 10.87
N ALA A 71 -5.31 8.77 10.06
CA ALA A 71 -6.06 8.69 8.80
C ALA A 71 -5.42 7.73 7.80
N VAL A 72 -4.09 7.77 7.64
CA VAL A 72 -3.35 6.84 6.77
C VAL A 72 -3.45 5.41 7.29
N ALA A 73 -3.26 5.17 8.58
CA ALA A 73 -3.40 3.83 9.17
C ALA A 73 -4.79 3.24 8.94
N ALA A 74 -5.84 4.05 9.12
CA ALA A 74 -7.23 3.64 8.86
C ALA A 74 -7.45 3.29 7.39
N ARG A 75 -6.92 4.09 6.45
CA ARG A 75 -7.01 3.83 5.01
C ARG A 75 -6.28 2.57 4.57
N CYS A 76 -5.18 2.23 5.23
CA CYS A 76 -4.45 0.98 5.04
C CYS A 76 -5.10 -0.21 5.78
N ARG A 77 -6.29 -0.02 6.38
CA ARG A 77 -7.01 -1.03 7.15
C ARG A 77 -6.16 -1.65 8.27
N LEU A 78 -5.27 -0.87 8.89
CA LEU A 78 -4.50 -1.30 10.05
C LEU A 78 -5.39 -1.19 11.31
N PRO A 79 -5.78 -2.31 11.95
CA PRO A 79 -6.66 -2.26 13.11
C PRO A 79 -6.02 -1.54 14.29
N VAL A 80 -6.81 -0.72 14.99
CA VAL A 80 -6.34 0.08 16.14
C VAL A 80 -5.86 -0.82 17.29
N GLU A 81 -6.37 -2.03 17.40
CA GLU A 81 -5.99 -3.03 18.41
C GLU A 81 -4.53 -3.50 18.22
N LEU A 82 -3.98 -3.36 17.01
CA LEU A 82 -2.60 -3.73 16.70
C LEU A 82 -1.61 -2.59 16.95
N PHE A 83 -2.07 -1.41 17.35
CA PHE A 83 -1.21 -0.23 17.53
C PHE A 83 -0.15 -0.45 18.60
N HIS A 84 -0.50 -1.12 19.69
CA HIS A 84 0.42 -1.44 20.80
C HIS A 84 1.19 -2.75 20.61
N ARG A 85 0.99 -3.46 19.51
CA ARG A 85 1.68 -4.72 19.26
C ARG A 85 3.03 -4.47 18.58
N PRO A 86 4.14 -5.06 19.05
CA PRO A 86 5.42 -5.02 18.36
C PRO A 86 5.31 -5.55 16.93
N ALA A 87 5.99 -4.92 15.98
CA ALA A 87 5.93 -5.31 14.58
C ALA A 87 6.38 -6.77 14.35
N GLY A 88 7.33 -7.26 15.14
CA GLY A 88 7.76 -8.66 15.11
C GLY A 88 6.70 -9.68 15.54
N GLN A 89 5.60 -9.23 16.16
CA GLN A 89 4.47 -10.07 16.59
C GLN A 89 3.21 -9.89 15.73
N LEU A 90 3.28 -9.06 14.68
CA LEU A 90 2.21 -8.91 13.71
C LEU A 90 2.18 -10.09 12.73
N SER A 91 1.01 -10.42 12.20
CA SER A 91 0.91 -11.33 11.04
C SER A 91 1.59 -10.70 9.82
N GLY A 92 2.03 -11.51 8.86
CA GLY A 92 2.66 -11.01 7.63
C GLY A 92 1.80 -9.96 6.92
N GLY A 93 0.48 -10.20 6.82
CA GLY A 93 -0.45 -9.24 6.22
C GLY A 93 -0.56 -7.93 7.02
N SER A 94 -0.54 -7.99 8.35
CA SER A 94 -0.56 -6.80 9.21
C SER A 94 0.75 -6.00 9.13
N GLN A 95 1.90 -6.69 9.03
CA GLN A 95 3.19 -6.06 8.75
C GLN A 95 3.18 -5.34 7.40
N ARG A 96 2.52 -5.94 6.40
CA ARG A 96 2.36 -5.37 5.06
C ARG A 96 1.48 -4.11 5.09
N LYS A 97 0.34 -4.16 5.78
CA LYS A 97 -0.54 -3.00 6.02
C LYS A 97 0.19 -1.87 6.75
N LEU A 98 1.00 -2.19 7.77
CA LEU A 98 1.83 -1.20 8.47
C LEU A 98 2.91 -0.61 7.53
N SER A 99 3.57 -1.44 6.73
CA SER A 99 4.57 -0.97 5.76
C SER A 99 3.95 -0.05 4.70
N LEU A 100 2.76 -0.38 4.22
CA LEU A 100 1.98 0.46 3.31
C LEU A 100 1.60 1.80 3.97
N ALA A 101 1.15 1.78 5.23
CA ALA A 101 0.83 3.00 5.98
C ALA A 101 2.07 3.90 6.11
N ILE A 102 3.22 3.33 6.47
CA ILE A 102 4.49 4.06 6.53
C ILE A 102 4.88 4.64 5.17
N ALA A 103 4.67 3.89 4.09
CA ALA A 103 5.02 4.37 2.75
C ALA A 103 4.13 5.56 2.31
N LEU A 104 2.83 5.51 2.65
CA LEU A 104 1.87 6.56 2.30
C LEU A 104 1.93 7.78 3.21
N LEU A 105 2.38 7.61 4.46
CA LEU A 105 2.58 8.72 5.40
C LEU A 105 3.37 9.86 4.75
N GLY A 106 4.46 9.55 4.05
CA GLY A 106 5.36 10.55 3.48
C GLY A 106 4.78 11.45 2.38
N GLY A 107 3.52 11.24 1.98
CA GLY A 107 2.87 11.94 0.89
C GLY A 107 3.61 11.75 -0.43
N PRO A 108 3.88 10.50 -0.87
CA PRO A 108 4.63 10.27 -2.10
C PRO A 108 3.86 10.80 -3.31
N GLN A 109 4.59 11.26 -4.32
CA GLN A 109 4.05 11.42 -5.67
C GLN A 109 4.24 10.15 -6.51
N LEU A 110 5.25 9.35 -6.17
CA LEU A 110 5.52 8.06 -6.78
C LEU A 110 5.66 7.01 -5.67
N LEU A 111 4.81 6.00 -5.69
CA LEU A 111 4.86 4.86 -4.78
C LEU A 111 5.22 3.60 -5.57
N LEU A 112 6.37 3.00 -5.23
CA LEU A 112 6.80 1.72 -5.79
C LEU A 112 6.43 0.61 -4.79
N LEU A 113 5.54 -0.29 -5.20
CA LEU A 113 5.13 -1.46 -4.43
C LEU A 113 5.80 -2.70 -5.01
N ASP A 114 6.81 -3.21 -4.31
CA ASP A 114 7.54 -4.38 -4.75
C ASP A 114 6.94 -5.65 -4.14
N GLU A 115 6.29 -6.47 -4.97
CA GLU A 115 5.67 -7.75 -4.60
C GLU A 115 4.84 -7.64 -3.30
N PRO A 116 3.83 -6.75 -3.25
CA PRO A 116 3.17 -6.31 -2.02
C PRO A 116 2.45 -7.43 -1.27
N SER A 117 2.18 -8.57 -1.88
CA SER A 117 1.49 -9.70 -1.24
C SER A 117 2.32 -10.98 -1.16
N ALA A 118 3.59 -10.96 -1.60
CA ALA A 118 4.40 -12.16 -1.69
C ALA A 118 4.61 -12.81 -0.31
N GLY A 119 4.54 -14.15 -0.26
CA GLY A 119 4.56 -14.92 0.99
C GLY A 119 3.25 -14.86 1.79
N LEU A 120 2.24 -14.17 1.23
CA LEU A 120 0.81 -14.13 1.56
C LEU A 120 0.15 -15.51 1.55
N ASP A 121 -0.54 -15.94 2.61
CA ASP A 121 -1.61 -16.92 2.42
C ASP A 121 -2.80 -16.27 1.68
N PRO A 122 -3.68 -17.05 1.01
CA PRO A 122 -4.73 -16.47 0.18
C PRO A 122 -5.62 -15.44 0.91
N PRO A 123 -6.06 -15.66 2.16
CA PRO A 123 -6.83 -14.65 2.90
C PRO A 123 -6.04 -13.37 3.17
N ALA A 124 -4.79 -13.45 3.67
CA ALA A 124 -4.02 -12.24 3.97
C ALA A 124 -3.63 -11.48 2.70
N ARG A 125 -3.44 -12.17 1.57
CA ARG A 125 -3.21 -11.55 0.26
C ARG A 125 -4.41 -10.70 -0.18
N ARG A 126 -5.63 -11.25 -0.10
CA ARG A 126 -6.88 -10.50 -0.40
C ARG A 126 -6.97 -9.25 0.49
N ASP A 127 -6.78 -9.44 1.78
CA ASP A 127 -6.76 -8.38 2.79
C ASP A 127 -5.78 -7.24 2.50
N VAL A 128 -4.59 -7.57 1.97
CA VAL A 128 -3.57 -6.59 1.59
C VAL A 128 -3.93 -5.91 0.26
N CYS A 129 -4.45 -6.65 -0.72
CA CYS A 129 -4.93 -6.08 -1.98
C CYS A 129 -6.07 -5.08 -1.73
N ASP A 130 -7.02 -5.43 -0.86
CA ASP A 130 -8.07 -4.54 -0.39
C ASP A 130 -7.51 -3.29 0.27
N ALA A 131 -6.52 -3.45 1.16
CA ALA A 131 -5.89 -2.32 1.83
C ALA A 131 -5.20 -1.37 0.82
N ILE A 132 -4.52 -1.92 -0.19
CA ILE A 132 -3.93 -1.13 -1.28
C ILE A 132 -5.02 -0.42 -2.07
N ASN A 133 -6.05 -1.14 -2.50
CA ASN A 133 -7.15 -0.57 -3.28
C ASN A 133 -7.86 0.57 -2.52
N MET A 134 -8.21 0.36 -1.24
CA MET A 134 -8.82 1.39 -0.39
C MET A 134 -7.88 2.57 -0.15
N ALA A 135 -6.60 2.30 0.12
CA ALA A 135 -5.64 3.35 0.39
C ALA A 135 -5.39 4.22 -0.86
N LEU A 136 -5.33 3.65 -2.05
CA LEU A 136 -5.09 4.39 -3.29
C LEU A 136 -6.36 5.11 -3.79
N ARG A 137 -7.50 4.42 -3.85
CA ARG A 137 -8.77 5.03 -4.30
C ARG A 137 -9.33 6.05 -3.30
N GLY A 138 -9.17 5.79 -2.01
CA GLY A 138 -9.52 6.75 -0.95
C GLY A 138 -8.68 8.03 -1.00
N TRP A 139 -7.52 8.01 -1.68
CA TRP A 139 -6.71 9.21 -1.90
C TRP A 139 -7.39 10.18 -2.84
N SER A 140 -7.92 9.65 -3.95
CA SER A 140 -8.60 10.43 -4.97
C SER A 140 -9.90 11.08 -4.44
N ALA A 141 -10.66 10.35 -3.62
CA ALA A 141 -11.92 10.85 -3.05
C ALA A 141 -11.72 11.96 -1.99
N ALA A 142 -10.67 11.88 -1.18
CA ALA A 142 -10.37 12.90 -0.15
C ALA A 142 -9.83 14.21 -0.75
N SER A 143 -9.35 14.18 -2.00
CA SER A 143 -8.81 15.35 -2.72
C SER A 143 -9.87 16.10 -3.56
N GLY A 144 -11.14 15.69 -3.49
CA GLY A 144 -12.26 16.24 -4.28
C GLY A 144 -12.73 17.64 -3.94
N ASN A 145 -11.95 18.46 -3.22
CA ASN A 145 -12.30 19.86 -2.92
C ASN A 145 -11.45 20.84 -3.75
N SER A 146 -11.88 21.02 -5.00
CA SER A 146 -11.48 22.14 -5.86
C SER A 146 -11.96 23.45 -5.22
N GLY A 147 -11.11 24.08 -4.40
CA GLY A 147 -11.48 25.31 -3.70
C GLY A 147 -10.38 25.88 -2.82
N GLY A 148 -9.14 25.99 -3.34
CA GLY A 148 -8.08 26.78 -2.71
C GLY A 148 -7.50 26.21 -1.42
N GLY A 149 -6.60 25.22 -1.53
CA GLY A 149 -5.80 24.78 -0.37
C GLY A 149 -5.16 23.40 -0.51
N GLY A 150 -4.06 23.30 -1.25
CA GLY A 150 -2.88 22.47 -0.91
C GLY A 150 -2.96 20.96 -0.65
N ALA A 151 -4.06 20.25 -0.91
CA ALA A 151 -4.04 18.78 -0.82
C ALA A 151 -3.26 18.18 -2.01
N PRO A 152 -2.27 17.30 -1.78
CA PRO A 152 -1.51 16.68 -2.87
C PRO A 152 -2.35 15.66 -3.63
N ASP A 153 -2.17 15.64 -4.96
CA ASP A 153 -2.75 14.66 -5.86
C ASP A 153 -2.44 13.21 -5.44
N ALA A 154 -3.23 12.26 -5.92
CA ALA A 154 -2.95 10.84 -5.69
C ALA A 154 -1.56 10.43 -6.22
N PRO A 155 -0.80 9.59 -5.48
CA PRO A 155 0.47 9.10 -5.97
C PRO A 155 0.27 8.31 -7.26
N ALA A 156 1.19 8.49 -8.22
CA ALA A 156 1.42 7.49 -9.25
C ALA A 156 1.96 6.22 -8.58
N VAL A 157 1.41 5.06 -8.94
CA VAL A 157 1.80 3.78 -8.33
C VAL A 157 2.38 2.86 -9.40
N VAL A 158 3.52 2.25 -9.08
CA VAL A 158 4.08 1.13 -9.85
C VAL A 158 4.09 -0.08 -8.94
N LEU A 159 3.40 -1.13 -9.35
CA LEU A 159 3.28 -2.38 -8.60
C LEU A 159 3.96 -3.50 -9.39
N THR A 160 4.86 -4.22 -8.76
CA THR A 160 5.40 -5.49 -9.28
C THR A 160 4.67 -6.64 -8.60
N THR A 161 4.30 -7.65 -9.39
CA THR A 161 3.67 -8.87 -8.87
C THR A 161 3.87 -9.99 -9.88
N HIS A 162 4.04 -11.20 -9.37
CA HIS A 162 3.95 -12.43 -10.15
C HIS A 162 2.53 -13.02 -10.17
N TYR A 163 1.59 -12.42 -9.42
CA TYR A 163 0.18 -12.78 -9.43
C TYR A 163 -0.57 -11.89 -10.42
N ALA A 164 -0.89 -12.44 -11.58
CA ALA A 164 -1.63 -11.71 -12.60
C ALA A 164 -2.99 -11.21 -12.07
N GLU A 165 -3.62 -11.92 -11.14
CA GLU A 165 -4.86 -11.53 -10.46
C GLU A 165 -4.75 -10.15 -9.81
N GLU A 166 -3.62 -9.86 -9.19
CA GLU A 166 -3.42 -8.59 -8.48
C GLU A 166 -3.18 -7.44 -9.45
N ALA A 167 -2.35 -7.68 -10.47
CA ALA A 167 -2.08 -6.70 -11.50
C ALA A 167 -3.39 -6.29 -12.19
N MET A 168 -4.21 -7.27 -12.57
CA MET A 168 -5.50 -7.02 -13.23
C MET A 168 -6.53 -6.35 -12.30
N ALA A 169 -6.46 -6.60 -10.98
CA ALA A 169 -7.39 -6.02 -10.01
C ALA A 169 -7.05 -4.60 -9.59
N LEU A 170 -5.76 -4.30 -9.44
CA LEU A 170 -5.29 -3.08 -8.81
C LEU A 170 -4.80 -2.02 -9.81
N CYS A 171 -4.37 -2.41 -11.01
CA CYS A 171 -3.71 -1.50 -11.94
C CYS A 171 -4.64 -1.04 -13.07
N ASP A 172 -4.56 0.25 -13.40
CA ASP A 172 -5.23 0.80 -14.59
C ASP A 172 -4.49 0.43 -15.89
N VAL A 173 -3.19 0.16 -15.79
CA VAL A 173 -2.32 -0.30 -16.89
C VAL A 173 -1.46 -1.46 -16.39
N VAL A 174 -1.47 -2.56 -17.12
CA VAL A 174 -0.68 -3.76 -16.83
C VAL A 174 0.38 -3.94 -17.90
N GLY A 175 1.60 -4.32 -17.49
CA GLY A 175 2.69 -4.71 -18.37
C GLY A 175 3.17 -6.11 -18.04
N VAL A 176 3.36 -6.94 -19.06
CA VAL A 176 3.89 -8.31 -18.93
C VAL A 176 5.34 -8.31 -19.36
N LEU A 177 6.23 -8.58 -18.40
CA LEU A 177 7.67 -8.64 -18.60
C LEU A 177 8.14 -10.09 -18.61
N GLU A 178 8.98 -10.46 -19.57
CA GLU A 178 9.75 -11.70 -19.53
C GLU A 178 11.18 -11.45 -20.02
N ASP A 179 12.17 -12.02 -19.33
CA ASP A 179 13.59 -11.96 -19.72
C ASP A 179 14.06 -10.53 -20.05
N GLY A 180 13.58 -9.56 -19.25
CA GLY A 180 13.90 -8.14 -19.41
C GLY A 180 13.19 -7.43 -20.57
N THR A 181 12.28 -8.10 -21.27
CA THR A 181 11.52 -7.57 -22.40
C THR A 181 10.05 -7.38 -22.06
N LEU A 182 9.52 -6.19 -22.33
CA LEU A 182 8.09 -5.91 -22.20
C LEU A 182 7.35 -6.50 -23.40
N LEU A 183 6.62 -7.60 -23.18
CA LEU A 183 5.95 -8.34 -24.25
C LEU A 183 4.61 -7.74 -24.63
N ALA A 184 3.87 -7.25 -23.64
CA ALA A 184 2.58 -6.60 -23.83
C ALA A 184 2.36 -5.57 -22.72
N SER A 185 1.67 -4.49 -23.06
CA SER A 185 1.16 -3.53 -22.07
C SER A 185 -0.17 -2.95 -22.52
N GLY A 186 -0.94 -2.44 -21.56
CA GLY A 186 -2.21 -1.77 -21.83
C GLY A 186 -3.19 -1.92 -20.66
N PRO A 187 -4.44 -1.48 -20.84
CA PRO A 187 -5.51 -1.76 -19.89
C PRO A 187 -5.65 -3.27 -19.63
N PRO A 188 -5.97 -3.71 -18.40
CA PRO A 188 -6.08 -5.12 -18.01
C PRO A 188 -6.83 -5.99 -19.02
N GLU A 189 -7.95 -5.48 -19.55
CA GLU A 189 -8.82 -6.21 -20.46
C GLU A 189 -8.21 -6.48 -21.85
N GLN A 190 -7.15 -5.74 -22.21
CA GLN A 190 -6.51 -5.84 -23.53
C GLN A 190 -5.21 -6.65 -23.50
N VAL A 191 -4.60 -6.78 -22.32
CA VAL A 191 -3.28 -7.42 -22.16
C VAL A 191 -3.27 -8.90 -22.56
N PRO A 192 -4.25 -9.75 -22.21
CA PRO A 192 -4.26 -11.15 -22.62
C PRO A 192 -4.22 -11.32 -24.15
N GLN A 193 -5.02 -10.56 -24.89
CA GLN A 193 -5.05 -10.61 -26.34
C GLN A 193 -3.74 -10.12 -26.96
N ARG A 194 -3.20 -8.99 -26.46
CA ARG A 194 -1.92 -8.44 -26.92
C ARG A 194 -0.76 -9.42 -26.67
N LEU A 195 -0.75 -10.07 -25.51
CA LEU A 195 0.28 -11.04 -25.16
C LEU A 195 0.25 -12.26 -26.07
N ARG A 196 -0.93 -12.81 -26.39
CA ARG A 196 -1.08 -13.95 -27.31
C ARG A 196 -0.63 -13.64 -28.73
N ALA A 197 -0.78 -12.38 -29.16
CA ALA A 197 -0.33 -11.94 -30.49
C ALA A 197 1.20 -11.96 -30.62
N VAL A 198 1.92 -11.63 -29.54
CA VAL A 198 3.40 -11.59 -29.53
C VAL A 198 3.99 -12.92 -29.09
N ARG A 199 3.31 -13.66 -28.21
CA ARG A 199 3.76 -14.97 -27.72
C ARG A 199 2.62 -16.01 -27.72
N PRO A 200 2.40 -16.68 -28.86
CA PRO A 200 1.43 -17.76 -28.95
C PRO A 200 1.72 -18.87 -27.92
N GLY A 201 0.72 -19.27 -27.15
CA GLY A 201 0.86 -20.30 -26.10
C GLY A 201 1.16 -19.79 -24.70
N HIS A 202 1.41 -18.48 -24.51
CA HIS A 202 1.40 -17.92 -23.16
C HIS A 202 -0.02 -17.96 -22.58
N TYR A 203 -0.18 -18.54 -21.39
CA TYR A 203 -1.45 -18.51 -20.69
C TYR A 203 -1.53 -17.26 -19.80
N LEU A 204 -2.50 -16.43 -20.10
CA LEU A 204 -3.00 -15.39 -19.22
C LEU A 204 -4.52 -15.47 -19.38
N ALA A 205 -5.24 -15.62 -18.26
CA ALA A 205 -6.68 -15.83 -18.27
C ALA A 205 -7.39 -14.67 -19.00
N ASP A 206 -8.50 -14.96 -19.66
CA ASP A 206 -9.26 -13.93 -20.36
C ASP A 206 -10.03 -13.01 -19.40
N PRO A 207 -10.31 -11.75 -19.78
CA PRO A 207 -11.09 -10.76 -19.01
C PRO A 207 -12.35 -11.35 -18.32
N GLU A 208 -13.04 -12.26 -19.00
CA GLU A 208 -14.26 -12.94 -18.52
C GLU A 208 -14.00 -13.91 -17.35
N GLU A 209 -12.84 -14.57 -17.33
CA GLU A 209 -12.43 -15.49 -16.26
C GLU A 209 -12.04 -14.73 -14.98
N TRP A 210 -11.61 -13.46 -15.11
CA TRP A 210 -11.26 -12.63 -13.96
C TRP A 210 -12.47 -12.19 -13.16
N GLY A 211 -13.69 -12.14 -13.71
CA GLY A 211 -14.85 -11.62 -12.97
C GLY A 211 -15.04 -12.30 -11.61
N ALA A 212 -14.92 -13.63 -11.57
CA ALA A 212 -14.97 -14.40 -10.33
C ALA A 212 -13.73 -14.18 -9.43
N VAL A 213 -12.56 -14.04 -10.04
CA VAL A 213 -11.28 -13.87 -9.33
C VAL A 213 -11.16 -12.49 -8.70
N LEU A 214 -11.57 -11.44 -9.41
CA LEU A 214 -11.63 -10.06 -8.94
C LEU A 214 -12.66 -9.91 -7.83
N THR A 215 -13.85 -10.53 -7.99
CA THR A 215 -14.85 -10.59 -6.92
C THR A 215 -14.31 -11.34 -5.71
N SER A 216 -13.50 -12.37 -5.92
CA SER A 216 -12.85 -13.10 -4.83
C SER A 216 -11.70 -12.33 -4.17
N LEU A 217 -10.98 -11.49 -4.94
CA LEU A 217 -9.79 -10.78 -4.47
C LEU A 217 -10.12 -9.43 -3.81
N LEU A 218 -11.12 -8.72 -4.33
CA LEU A 218 -11.55 -7.38 -3.88
C LEU A 218 -12.99 -7.34 -3.36
N GLY A 219 -13.68 -8.48 -3.28
CA GLY A 219 -15.04 -8.56 -2.76
C GLY A 219 -15.09 -8.44 -1.24
N PRO A 220 -16.28 -8.13 -0.67
CA PRO A 220 -16.44 -7.99 0.77
C PRO A 220 -16.03 -9.28 1.48
N CYS A 221 -15.05 -9.17 2.38
CA CYS A 221 -14.59 -10.29 3.18
C CYS A 221 -15.69 -10.69 4.19
N GLY A 222 -16.37 -11.81 3.93
CA GLY A 222 -17.16 -12.54 4.93
C GLY A 222 -18.60 -12.07 5.15
N GLU A 223 -19.47 -12.19 4.14
CA GLU A 223 -20.81 -12.69 4.45
C GLU A 223 -20.72 -14.22 4.54
N LYS A 224 -21.02 -14.77 5.72
CA LYS A 224 -21.40 -16.18 5.78
C LYS A 224 -22.70 -16.29 4.98
N ASP A 225 -22.67 -17.00 3.86
CA ASP A 225 -23.92 -17.56 3.34
C ASP A 225 -24.57 -18.37 4.48
N ASP A 226 -25.91 -18.45 4.54
CA ASP A 226 -26.66 -19.19 5.58
C ASP A 226 -26.21 -20.68 5.75
N ALA A 227 -25.37 -21.17 4.84
CA ALA A 227 -24.73 -22.49 4.86
C ALA A 227 -23.37 -22.56 5.58
N GLY A 228 -22.81 -21.45 6.09
CA GLY A 228 -21.58 -21.46 6.89
C GLY A 228 -20.28 -21.74 6.14
N VAL A 229 -20.26 -21.58 4.80
CA VAL A 229 -19.07 -21.74 3.97
C VAL A 229 -18.39 -20.38 3.78
N PHE A 230 -17.09 -20.30 4.06
CA PHE A 230 -16.27 -19.13 3.72
C PHE A 230 -16.01 -19.10 2.20
N ARG A 231 -16.38 -18.00 1.53
CA ARG A 231 -15.97 -17.69 0.16
C ARG A 231 -14.71 -16.83 0.14
#